data_AF-A0A5B1AXA0-F1
#
_entry.id   AF-A0A5B1AXA0-F1
#
_cell.length_a   1.000
_cell.length_b   1.000
_cell.length_c   1.000
_cell.angle_alpha   90.00
_cell.angle_beta   90.00
_cell.angle_gamma   90.00
#
_symmetry.space_group_name_H-M   'P 1'
#
loop_
_entity.id
_entity.type
_entity.pdbx_description
1 polymer ?
#
loop_
_entity_poly.entity_id
_entity_poly.type
_entity_poly.pdbx_seq_one_letter_code
_entity_poly.pdbx_strand_id
1 'polypeptide(L)'
;NQNLGNGNTGNANVGGGNIGDTNTGGGNRGNGNFGFGNLRNGNIGLGNAGVAPASSDPGHNVGMGNIGNNNVGFGNSGNANVGGGNTGNGNTGGGNTGNNNLGFGNTGNNNIGIGLTGNNQMGINLAGLLNSGSGNIGIGNSGT
;
A
#
# COMPACT_ATOMS: atom_id res chain seq x y z
N ASN A 1 2.89 -29.78 16.33
CA ASN A 1 2.14 -28.51 16.49
C ASN A 1 2.60 -27.78 17.75
N GLN A 2 3.49 -26.80 17.62
CA GLN A 2 3.96 -25.96 18.75
C GLN A 2 3.19 -24.63 18.81
N ASN A 3 1.86 -24.71 18.87
CA ASN A 3 1.05 -23.50 18.95
C ASN A 3 0.95 -23.06 20.43
N LEU A 4 1.13 -21.77 20.69
CA LEU A 4 0.89 -21.14 21.98
C LEU A 4 -0.36 -20.25 21.88
N GLY A 5 -1.42 -20.63 22.59
CA GLY A 5 -2.72 -19.96 22.61
C GLY A 5 -3.81 -20.74 21.85
N ASN A 6 -5.01 -20.15 21.75
CA ASN A 6 -6.24 -20.87 21.39
C ASN A 6 -6.63 -20.73 19.91
N GLY A 7 -7.23 -21.78 19.33
CA GLY A 7 -7.85 -21.71 17.99
C GLY A 7 -6.86 -21.61 16.83
N ASN A 8 -5.60 -22.02 17.02
CA ASN A 8 -4.59 -22.01 15.97
C ASN A 8 -4.56 -23.34 15.20
N THR A 9 -4.54 -23.28 13.86
CA THR A 9 -4.41 -24.42 12.94
C THR A 9 -3.10 -24.30 12.16
N GLY A 10 -2.23 -25.32 12.21
CA GLY A 10 -0.88 -25.31 11.65
C GLY A 10 0.20 -25.38 12.75
N ASN A 11 1.40 -24.85 12.50
CA ASN A 11 2.56 -24.97 13.38
C ASN A 11 3.14 -23.62 13.84
N ALA A 12 3.73 -23.62 15.04
CA ALA A 12 4.53 -22.51 15.58
C ALA A 12 3.79 -21.16 15.61
N ASN A 13 2.47 -21.17 15.81
CA ASN A 13 1.70 -19.94 15.97
C ASN A 13 1.67 -19.48 17.42
N VAL A 14 1.79 -18.17 17.65
CA VAL A 14 1.66 -17.53 18.97
C VAL A 14 0.46 -16.58 18.95
N GLY A 15 -0.44 -16.71 19.92
CA GLY A 15 -1.68 -15.93 20.02
C GLY A 15 -2.91 -16.76 19.66
N GLY A 16 -3.85 -16.24 18.87
CA GLY A 16 -5.14 -16.93 18.69
C GLY A 16 -5.81 -16.81 17.33
N GLY A 17 -6.49 -17.89 16.91
CA GLY A 17 -7.28 -17.90 15.68
C GLY A 17 -6.44 -17.87 14.39
N ASN A 18 -5.15 -18.24 14.44
CA ASN A 18 -4.29 -18.23 13.26
C ASN A 18 -4.43 -19.53 12.44
N ILE A 19 -4.39 -19.42 11.11
CA ILE A 19 -4.40 -20.55 10.16
C ILE A 19 -3.16 -20.46 9.29
N GLY A 20 -2.32 -21.49 9.32
CA GLY A 20 -1.01 -21.53 8.65
C GLY A 20 0.12 -21.65 9.68
N ASP A 21 1.34 -21.30 9.29
CA ASP A 21 2.52 -21.50 10.11
C ASP A 21 3.17 -20.18 10.56
N THR A 22 3.86 -20.21 11.70
CA THR A 22 4.75 -19.14 12.20
C THR A 22 4.09 -17.76 12.38
N ASN A 23 2.79 -17.68 12.62
CA ASN A 23 2.11 -16.41 12.86
C ASN A 23 2.22 -15.98 14.34
N THR A 24 2.41 -14.68 14.58
CA THR A 24 2.36 -14.07 15.91
C THR A 24 1.26 -13.02 15.96
N GLY A 25 0.32 -13.15 16.90
CA GLY A 25 -0.86 -12.28 17.03
C GLY A 25 -2.15 -13.08 16.80
N GLY A 26 -3.12 -12.55 16.05
CA GLY A 26 -4.39 -13.25 15.92
C GLY A 26 -5.22 -13.05 14.67
N GLY A 27 -5.99 -14.07 14.32
CA GLY A 27 -6.85 -14.07 13.14
C GLY A 27 -6.09 -14.01 11.81
N ASN A 28 -4.80 -14.36 11.79
CA ASN A 28 -4.02 -14.37 10.56
C ASN A 28 -4.30 -15.65 9.75
N ARG A 29 -4.36 -15.55 8.43
CA ARG A 29 -4.47 -16.70 7.52
C ARG A 29 -3.35 -16.66 6.48
N GLY A 30 -2.42 -17.58 6.54
CA GLY A 30 -1.18 -17.61 5.76
C GLY A 30 0.01 -17.84 6.70
N ASN A 31 1.22 -17.59 6.21
CA ASN A 31 2.44 -17.93 6.95
C ASN A 31 3.24 -16.69 7.37
N GLY A 32 3.85 -16.73 8.55
CA GLY A 32 4.83 -15.73 8.98
C GLY A 32 4.28 -14.32 9.19
N ASN A 33 2.99 -14.17 9.52
CA ASN A 33 2.42 -12.85 9.80
C ASN A 33 2.67 -12.41 11.25
N PHE A 34 2.89 -11.11 11.44
CA PHE A 34 2.93 -10.47 12.76
C PHE A 34 1.80 -9.45 12.88
N GLY A 35 0.95 -9.58 13.92
CA GLY A 35 -0.18 -8.69 14.17
C GLY A 35 -1.52 -9.38 13.98
N PHE A 36 -2.53 -8.65 13.46
CA PHE A 36 -3.91 -9.12 13.48
C PHE A 36 -4.60 -9.08 12.13
N GLY A 37 -5.37 -10.13 11.83
CA GLY A 37 -6.28 -10.16 10.69
C GLY A 37 -5.58 -10.12 9.33
N ASN A 38 -4.32 -10.53 9.24
CA ASN A 38 -3.60 -10.52 7.97
C ASN A 38 -3.95 -11.74 7.11
N LEU A 39 -4.01 -11.54 5.79
CA LEU A 39 -4.23 -12.58 4.80
C LEU A 39 -3.00 -12.74 3.90
N ARG A 40 -2.61 -14.00 3.72
CA ARG A 40 -1.40 -14.48 3.04
C ARG A 40 -0.13 -14.25 3.85
N ASN A 41 1.02 -14.09 3.22
CA ASN A 41 2.30 -14.37 3.86
C ASN A 41 3.04 -13.10 4.28
N GLY A 42 3.83 -13.19 5.35
CA GLY A 42 4.83 -12.19 5.71
C GLY A 42 4.31 -10.78 6.02
N ASN A 43 3.02 -10.60 6.28
CA ASN A 43 2.49 -9.28 6.60
C ASN A 43 2.80 -8.88 8.05
N ILE A 44 3.11 -7.61 8.27
CA ILE A 44 3.36 -7.03 9.59
C ILE A 44 2.34 -5.91 9.83
N GLY A 45 1.51 -6.05 10.86
CA GLY A 45 0.52 -5.06 11.27
C GLY A 45 -0.92 -5.58 11.22
N LEU A 46 -1.84 -4.77 10.71
CA LEU A 46 -3.28 -4.97 10.90
C LEU A 46 -4.04 -5.06 9.58
N GLY A 47 -4.76 -6.15 9.36
CA GLY A 47 -5.72 -6.25 8.26
C GLY A 47 -5.11 -6.14 6.86
N ASN A 48 -3.85 -6.54 6.67
CA ASN A 48 -3.24 -6.53 5.35
C ASN A 48 -3.64 -7.78 4.56
N ALA A 49 -3.78 -7.68 3.24
CA ALA A 49 -4.18 -8.78 2.38
C ALA A 49 -3.31 -8.87 1.13
N GLY A 50 -2.50 -9.92 1.03
CA GLY A 50 -1.79 -10.30 -0.20
C GLY A 50 -2.75 -10.62 -1.34
N VAL A 51 -2.35 -10.34 -2.59
CA VAL A 51 -3.16 -10.65 -3.80
C VAL A 51 -2.33 -11.37 -4.86
N ALA A 52 -2.91 -12.40 -5.48
CA ALA A 52 -2.32 -13.27 -6.51
C ALA A 52 -3.03 -12.94 -7.83
N PRO A 53 -2.40 -13.18 -8.99
CA PRO A 53 -1.12 -13.86 -9.21
C PRO A 53 0.10 -12.92 -9.30
N ALA A 54 0.00 -11.69 -8.80
CA ALA A 54 1.06 -10.69 -8.95
C ALA A 54 2.42 -11.10 -8.33
N SER A 55 2.47 -12.13 -7.48
CA SER A 55 3.71 -12.76 -6.99
C SER A 55 3.48 -14.24 -6.68
N SER A 56 4.57 -15.03 -6.67
CA SER A 56 4.56 -16.44 -6.23
C SER A 56 4.40 -16.57 -4.70
N ASP A 57 4.73 -15.52 -3.96
CA ASP A 57 4.57 -15.42 -2.52
C ASP A 57 3.86 -14.11 -2.12
N PRO A 58 2.52 -14.07 -2.23
CA PRO A 58 1.75 -12.84 -2.03
C PRO A 58 1.65 -12.40 -0.57
N GLY A 59 1.70 -11.10 -0.34
CA GLY A 59 1.67 -10.47 0.98
C GLY A 59 2.84 -9.51 1.16
N HIS A 60 3.57 -9.64 2.27
CA HIS A 60 4.72 -8.81 2.63
C HIS A 60 4.38 -7.33 2.81
N ASN A 61 3.16 -7.03 3.23
CA ASN A 61 2.75 -5.66 3.53
C ASN A 61 3.10 -5.31 4.97
N VAL A 62 3.53 -4.06 5.20
CA VAL A 62 3.83 -3.52 6.51
C VAL A 62 2.90 -2.34 6.80
N GLY A 63 2.22 -2.36 7.95
CA GLY A 63 1.30 -1.31 8.37
C GLY A 63 -0.15 -1.80 8.44
N MET A 64 -1.10 -1.00 8.00
CA MET A 64 -2.53 -1.29 8.21
C MET A 64 -3.37 -1.17 6.94
N GLY A 65 -4.19 -2.19 6.69
CA GLY A 65 -5.23 -2.17 5.67
C GLY A 65 -4.70 -2.14 4.23
N ASN A 66 -3.49 -2.63 3.98
CA ASN A 66 -2.95 -2.69 2.63
C ASN A 66 -3.49 -3.90 1.87
N ILE A 67 -3.90 -3.70 0.61
CA ILE A 67 -4.37 -4.74 -0.30
C ILE A 67 -3.40 -4.84 -1.47
N GLY A 68 -2.92 -6.05 -1.76
CA GLY A 68 -1.87 -6.31 -2.75
C GLY A 68 -0.56 -6.68 -2.08
N ASN A 69 0.59 -6.40 -2.68
CA ASN A 69 1.86 -6.95 -2.22
C ASN A 69 2.94 -5.88 -1.98
N ASN A 70 3.81 -6.12 -1.00
CA ASN A 70 4.98 -5.27 -0.70
C ASN A 70 4.64 -3.79 -0.41
N ASN A 71 3.44 -3.48 0.09
CA ASN A 71 3.09 -2.11 0.46
C ASN A 71 3.58 -1.79 1.87
N VAL A 72 4.02 -0.55 2.11
CA VAL A 72 4.43 -0.05 3.41
C VAL A 72 3.61 1.18 3.77
N GLY A 73 2.85 1.12 4.85
CA GLY A 73 2.05 2.23 5.38
C GLY A 73 0.56 1.87 5.52
N PHE A 74 -0.33 2.77 5.08
CA PHE A 74 -1.74 2.72 5.47
C PHE A 74 -2.68 2.73 4.26
N GLY A 75 -3.51 1.70 4.10
CA GLY A 75 -4.61 1.72 3.14
C GLY A 75 -4.17 1.78 1.67
N ASN A 76 -3.02 1.21 1.32
CA ASN A 76 -2.59 1.16 -0.08
C ASN A 76 -3.28 -0.01 -0.81
N SER A 77 -3.60 0.18 -2.10
CA SER A 77 -4.17 -0.83 -2.99
C SER A 77 -3.28 -1.01 -4.22
N GLY A 78 -2.81 -2.24 -4.45
CA GLY A 78 -1.85 -2.58 -5.51
C GLY A 78 -0.50 -2.99 -4.94
N ASN A 79 0.61 -2.73 -5.64
CA ASN A 79 1.91 -3.29 -5.25
C ASN A 79 3.00 -2.25 -5.04
N ALA A 80 3.90 -2.51 -4.08
CA ALA A 80 5.10 -1.73 -3.85
C ALA A 80 4.84 -0.23 -3.57
N ASN A 81 3.70 0.12 -2.97
CA ASN A 81 3.43 1.50 -2.56
C ASN A 81 4.01 1.79 -1.17
N VAL A 82 4.53 2.99 -0.96
CA VAL A 82 5.04 3.48 0.32
C VAL A 82 4.27 4.73 0.72
N GLY A 83 3.70 4.73 1.93
CA GLY A 83 2.90 5.83 2.46
C GLY A 83 1.42 5.46 2.61
N GLY A 84 0.51 6.37 2.26
CA GLY A 84 -0.91 6.27 2.64
C GLY A 84 -1.90 6.42 1.50
N GLY A 85 -2.87 5.52 1.38
CA GLY A 85 -4.01 5.68 0.47
C GLY A 85 -3.63 5.70 -1.01
N ASN A 86 -2.53 5.06 -1.41
CA ASN A 86 -2.15 4.99 -2.81
C ASN A 86 -2.89 3.84 -3.52
N THR A 87 -3.30 4.06 -4.77
CA THR A 87 -3.93 3.05 -5.65
C THR A 87 -3.10 2.86 -6.91
N GLY A 88 -2.70 1.62 -7.21
CA GLY A 88 -1.82 1.26 -8.31
C GLY A 88 -0.46 0.76 -7.81
N ASN A 89 0.63 1.01 -8.54
CA ASN A 89 1.92 0.38 -8.21
C ASN A 89 3.08 1.36 -8.08
N GLY A 90 3.98 1.11 -7.12
CA GLY A 90 5.24 1.84 -7.00
C GLY A 90 5.10 3.31 -6.61
N ASN A 91 3.97 3.72 -6.02
CA ASN A 91 3.78 5.10 -5.59
C ASN A 91 4.43 5.34 -4.22
N THR A 92 5.06 6.50 -4.03
CA THR A 92 5.62 6.94 -2.75
C THR A 92 4.97 8.25 -2.32
N GLY A 93 4.40 8.28 -1.12
CA GLY A 93 3.69 9.44 -0.57
C GLY A 93 2.22 9.12 -0.27
N GLY A 94 1.30 10.03 -0.57
CA GLY A 94 -0.09 9.91 -0.11
C GLY A 94 -1.16 10.19 -1.16
N GLY A 95 -2.17 9.33 -1.26
CA GLY A 95 -3.35 9.57 -2.09
C GLY A 95 -3.07 9.57 -3.60
N ASN A 96 -2.02 8.90 -4.06
CA ASN A 96 -1.70 8.83 -5.48
C ASN A 96 -2.52 7.73 -6.17
N THR A 97 -3.00 7.99 -7.39
CA THR A 97 -3.70 7.02 -8.24
C THR A 97 -2.94 6.82 -9.55
N GLY A 98 -2.59 5.59 -9.87
CA GLY A 98 -1.77 5.21 -11.04
C GLY A 98 -0.43 4.62 -10.60
N ASN A 99 0.64 4.81 -11.38
CA ASN A 99 1.90 4.13 -11.10
C ASN A 99 3.09 5.07 -10.98
N ASN A 100 4.05 4.71 -10.12
CA ASN A 100 5.36 5.36 -10.02
C ASN A 100 5.30 6.85 -9.70
N ASN A 101 4.27 7.30 -8.97
CA ASN A 101 4.16 8.69 -8.55
C ASN A 101 4.90 8.93 -7.23
N LEU A 102 5.59 10.06 -7.12
CA LEU A 102 6.24 10.54 -5.90
C LEU A 102 5.55 11.83 -5.43
N GLY A 103 4.98 11.81 -4.23
CA GLY A 103 4.36 12.98 -3.59
C GLY A 103 2.89 12.74 -3.22
N PHE A 104 2.02 13.73 -3.39
CA PHE A 104 0.67 13.70 -2.82
C PHE A 104 -0.44 14.00 -3.83
N GLY A 105 -1.48 13.18 -3.85
CA GLY A 105 -2.69 13.44 -4.64
C GLY A 105 -2.47 13.46 -6.15
N ASN A 106 -1.47 12.74 -6.67
CA ASN A 106 -1.21 12.69 -8.11
C ASN A 106 -2.09 11.63 -8.78
N THR A 107 -2.64 11.94 -9.96
CA THR A 107 -3.39 11.02 -10.81
C THR A 107 -2.68 10.83 -12.15
N GLY A 108 -2.37 9.58 -12.49
CA GLY A 108 -1.63 9.19 -13.70
C GLY A 108 -0.30 8.52 -13.34
N ASN A 109 0.74 8.64 -14.17
CA ASN A 109 1.97 7.86 -14.01
C ASN A 109 3.24 8.71 -14.02
N ASN A 110 4.23 8.30 -13.24
CA ASN A 110 5.57 8.93 -13.16
C ASN A 110 5.52 10.42 -12.79
N ASN A 111 4.54 10.85 -11.99
CA ASN A 111 4.45 12.24 -11.56
C ASN A 111 5.28 12.48 -10.29
N ILE A 112 5.96 13.62 -10.20
CA ILE A 112 6.74 14.02 -9.03
C ILE A 112 6.20 15.36 -8.51
N GLY A 113 5.41 15.31 -7.44
CA GLY A 113 4.94 16.50 -6.74
C GLY A 113 3.55 16.38 -6.15
N ILE A 114 2.73 17.44 -6.25
CA ILE A 114 1.46 17.52 -5.52
C ILE A 114 0.30 17.87 -6.46
N GLY A 115 -0.77 17.08 -6.43
CA GLY A 115 -2.03 17.35 -7.12
C GLY A 115 -1.96 17.23 -8.65
N LEU A 116 -0.93 16.59 -9.19
CA LEU A 116 -0.68 16.52 -10.63
C LEU A 116 -1.67 15.55 -11.31
N THR A 117 -2.17 15.91 -12.48
CA THR A 117 -3.03 15.03 -13.31
C THR A 117 -2.45 14.92 -14.70
N GLY A 118 -2.07 13.69 -15.09
CA GLY A 118 -1.39 13.40 -16.34
C GLY A 118 -0.24 12.42 -16.14
N ASN A 119 0.69 12.32 -17.09
CA ASN A 119 1.86 11.45 -16.98
C ASN A 119 3.15 12.26 -17.11
N ASN A 120 4.21 11.83 -16.39
CA ASN A 120 5.55 12.41 -16.42
C ASN A 120 5.59 13.90 -16.05
N GLN A 121 4.71 14.34 -15.15
CA GLN A 121 4.67 15.72 -14.67
C GLN A 121 5.58 15.90 -13.46
N MET A 122 6.13 17.10 -13.30
CA MET A 122 6.87 17.49 -12.11
C MET A 122 6.40 18.86 -11.64
N GLY A 123 6.10 19.00 -10.36
CA GLY A 123 5.72 20.29 -9.76
C GLY A 123 4.51 20.21 -8.83
N ILE A 124 3.91 21.36 -8.56
CA ILE A 124 2.73 21.47 -7.70
C ILE A 124 1.59 22.01 -8.54
N ASN A 125 0.51 21.23 -8.66
CA ASN A 125 -0.72 21.70 -9.26
C ASN A 125 -1.48 22.59 -8.26
N LEU A 126 -1.34 23.89 -8.42
CA LEU A 126 -2.11 24.88 -7.66
C LEU A 126 -3.47 25.18 -8.30
N ALA A 127 -3.99 24.33 -9.20
CA ALA A 127 -5.24 24.61 -9.93
C ALA A 127 -6.49 24.72 -9.05
N GLY A 128 -6.45 24.20 -7.82
CA GLY A 128 -7.50 24.46 -6.83
C GLY A 128 -7.44 25.86 -6.19
N LEU A 129 -6.34 26.60 -6.36
CA LEU A 129 -6.14 27.94 -5.79
C LEU A 129 -5.91 29.04 -6.84
N LEU A 130 -5.11 28.83 -7.91
CA LEU A 130 -4.64 29.93 -8.78
C LEU A 130 -4.26 29.62 -10.27
N ASN A 131 -4.34 28.38 -10.79
CA ASN A 131 -3.87 28.06 -12.17
C ASN A 131 -4.77 27.10 -12.99
N SER A 132 -5.11 27.39 -14.24
CA SER A 132 -5.74 26.42 -15.16
C SER A 132 -4.76 25.92 -16.24
N GLY A 133 -4.87 24.67 -16.69
CA GLY A 133 -4.10 24.12 -17.82
C GLY A 133 -3.00 23.12 -17.44
N SER A 134 -2.37 22.50 -18.46
CA SER A 134 -1.33 21.48 -18.31
C SER A 134 0.09 22.09 -18.37
N GLY A 135 1.06 21.53 -17.63
CA GLY A 135 2.48 21.93 -17.73
C GLY A 135 2.94 23.13 -16.89
N ASN A 136 2.19 23.53 -15.85
CA ASN A 136 2.53 24.70 -15.05
C ASN A 136 3.62 24.41 -13.99
N ILE A 137 4.79 25.05 -14.13
CA ILE A 137 5.77 25.21 -13.05
C ILE A 137 5.69 26.67 -12.58
N GLY A 138 5.09 26.92 -11.41
CA GLY A 138 4.99 28.27 -10.81
C GLY A 138 3.57 28.67 -10.38
N ILE A 139 3.45 29.81 -9.67
CA ILE A 139 2.19 30.42 -9.22
C ILE A 139 1.71 31.41 -10.31
N GLY A 140 0.47 31.30 -10.78
CA GLY A 140 -0.14 32.26 -11.72
C GLY A 140 0.06 32.00 -13.23
N ASN A 141 0.43 30.79 -13.64
CA ASN A 141 0.58 30.41 -15.05
C ASN A 141 -0.66 29.69 -15.59
N SER A 142 -1.14 30.14 -16.75
CA SER A 142 -2.10 29.38 -17.56
C SER A 142 -1.34 28.48 -18.53
N GLY A 143 -1.56 27.17 -18.41
CA GLY A 143 -1.09 26.20 -19.39
C GLY A 143 -1.99 26.24 -20.62
N THR A 144 -1.50 25.68 -21.72
CA THR A 144 -2.34 25.40 -22.91
C THR A 144 -3.23 24.19 -22.67
#